data_AF-A0A6A9TAJ1-F1
#
_entry.id   AF-A0A6A9TAJ1-F1
#
_cell.length_a   1.000
_cell.length_b   1.000
_cell.length_c   1.000
_cell.angle_alpha   90.00
_cell.angle_beta   90.00
_cell.angle_gamma   90.00
#
_symmetry.space_group_name_H-M   'P 1'
#
loop_
_entity.id
_entity.type
_entity.pdbx_description
1 polymer ?
#
loop_
_entity_poly.entity_id
_entity_poly.type
_entity_poly.pdbx_seq_one_letter_code
_entity_poly.pdbx_strand_id
1 'polypeptide(L)'
;MKIRQNIRHWAAKKALTTPVVRDVANDKLVDLHTSIFLNTADEDRREERRDHLDGFFDATMDAYVAALQAGFSEAEAREITHIQANFDFFNHGWTEMMEIPGDELEEHYRRYEEFFDEHGITIDDPLGEFRPVEGVAEAPATSEKLQTPEYENAIAGFADDVYVETDAGETVVGGDTEEPDEVDPATAPGLDEDEASA
;
A
#
# COMPACT_ATOMS: atom_id res chain seq x y z
N MET A 1 -9.75 2.30 6.53
CA MET A 1 -9.37 0.87 6.29
C MET A 1 -8.78 0.23 7.54
N LYS A 2 -8.58 -1.11 7.55
CA LYS A 2 -7.84 -1.84 8.61
C LYS A 2 -6.70 -2.62 7.97
N ILE A 3 -5.45 -2.37 8.38
CA ILE A 3 -4.27 -3.09 7.90
C ILE A 3 -3.94 -4.26 8.82
N ARG A 4 -3.28 -5.31 8.31
CA ARG A 4 -2.79 -6.42 9.13
C ARG A 4 -1.37 -6.13 9.57
N GLN A 5 -1.00 -6.40 10.83
CA GLN A 5 0.39 -6.28 11.30
C GLN A 5 0.84 -7.57 11.99
N ASN A 6 2.05 -7.99 11.64
CA ASN A 6 2.70 -9.19 12.16
C ASN A 6 4.21 -9.08 11.95
N ILE A 7 4.96 -10.10 12.38
CA ILE A 7 6.43 -10.10 12.31
C ILE A 7 6.98 -9.89 10.89
N ARG A 8 6.24 -10.31 9.84
CA ARG A 8 6.68 -10.16 8.45
C ARG A 8 6.66 -8.71 8.00
N HIS A 9 5.72 -7.91 8.49
CA HIS A 9 5.66 -6.47 8.19
C HIS A 9 6.85 -5.72 8.82
N TRP A 10 7.19 -6.08 10.06
CA TRP A 10 8.41 -5.60 10.70
C TRP A 10 9.68 -6.05 9.94
N ALA A 11 9.71 -7.29 9.45
CA ALA A 11 10.81 -7.77 8.62
C ALA A 11 10.93 -7.00 7.29
N ALA A 12 9.80 -6.68 6.66
CA ALA A 12 9.75 -5.84 5.46
C ALA A 12 10.31 -4.44 5.72
N LYS A 13 9.86 -3.77 6.80
CA LYS A 13 10.43 -2.49 7.26
C LYS A 13 11.96 -2.56 7.36
N LYS A 14 12.47 -3.58 8.05
CA LYS A 14 13.91 -3.76 8.27
C LYS A 14 14.66 -4.05 6.98
N ALA A 15 14.10 -4.85 6.08
CA ALA A 15 14.70 -5.17 4.80
C ALA A 15 14.78 -3.92 3.89
N LEU A 16 13.70 -3.15 3.77
CA LEU A 16 13.65 -1.93 2.97
C LEU A 16 14.57 -0.81 3.48
N THR A 17 14.83 -0.79 4.79
CA THR A 17 15.75 0.20 5.41
C THR A 17 17.20 -0.29 5.48
N THR A 18 17.49 -1.52 5.05
CA THR A 18 18.85 -2.10 5.04
C THR A 18 19.46 -2.04 3.64
N PRO A 19 20.55 -1.26 3.41
CA PRO A 19 21.07 -0.98 2.08
C PRO A 19 21.41 -2.19 1.19
N VAL A 20 21.77 -3.33 1.79
CA VAL A 20 22.23 -4.52 1.04
C VAL A 20 21.07 -5.34 0.49
N VAL A 21 19.93 -5.35 1.18
CA VAL A 21 18.77 -6.18 0.81
C VAL A 21 17.58 -5.36 0.33
N ARG A 22 17.67 -4.02 0.39
CA ARG A 22 16.60 -3.10 0.01
C ARG A 22 16.06 -3.37 -1.39
N ASP A 23 16.92 -3.42 -2.40
CA ASP A 23 16.47 -3.55 -3.80
C ASP A 23 15.71 -4.86 -4.03
N VAL A 24 16.24 -5.97 -3.50
CA VAL A 24 15.57 -7.29 -3.60
C VAL A 24 14.28 -7.32 -2.78
N ALA A 25 14.24 -6.67 -1.63
CA ALA A 25 13.03 -6.57 -0.83
C ALA A 25 11.95 -5.75 -1.53
N ASN A 26 12.34 -4.65 -2.19
CA ASN A 26 11.45 -3.82 -2.97
C ASN A 26 10.80 -4.64 -4.10
N ASP A 27 11.60 -5.23 -4.98
CA ASP A 27 11.11 -6.03 -6.12
C ASP A 27 10.08 -7.09 -5.70
N LYS A 28 10.35 -7.79 -4.59
CA LYS A 28 9.47 -8.84 -4.08
C LYS A 28 8.19 -8.31 -3.45
N LEU A 29 8.26 -7.17 -2.76
CA LEU A 29 7.07 -6.55 -2.19
C LEU A 29 6.19 -5.94 -3.29
N VAL A 30 6.77 -5.40 -4.35
CA VAL A 30 6.04 -4.94 -5.54
C VAL A 30 5.28 -6.11 -6.16
N ASP A 31 5.97 -7.20 -6.51
CA ASP A 31 5.34 -8.38 -7.13
C ASP A 31 4.23 -8.98 -6.25
N LEU A 32 4.45 -9.01 -4.93
CA LEU A 32 3.45 -9.46 -3.97
C LEU A 32 2.19 -8.57 -3.99
N HIS A 33 2.35 -7.25 -3.88
CA HIS A 33 1.20 -6.34 -3.85
C HIS A 33 0.48 -6.31 -5.19
N THR A 34 1.21 -6.27 -6.31
CA THR A 34 0.64 -6.43 -7.65
C THR A 34 -0.19 -7.70 -7.73
N SER A 35 0.35 -8.84 -7.32
CA SER A 35 -0.36 -10.12 -7.37
C SER A 35 -1.60 -10.13 -6.47
N ILE A 36 -1.54 -9.56 -5.26
CA ILE A 36 -2.69 -9.45 -4.35
C ILE A 36 -3.82 -8.66 -5.00
N PHE A 37 -3.54 -7.46 -5.51
CA PHE A 37 -4.59 -6.62 -6.10
C PHE A 37 -5.07 -7.14 -7.46
N LEU A 38 -4.20 -7.67 -8.30
CA LEU A 38 -4.62 -8.32 -9.54
C LEU A 38 -5.57 -9.50 -9.26
N ASN A 39 -5.42 -10.20 -8.14
CA ASN A 39 -6.34 -11.27 -7.78
C ASN A 39 -7.76 -10.81 -7.45
N THR A 40 -7.97 -9.51 -7.19
CA THR A 40 -9.31 -8.93 -6.97
C THR A 40 -9.96 -8.48 -8.29
N ALA A 41 -9.17 -8.28 -9.34
CA ALA A 41 -9.67 -7.99 -10.67
C ALA A 41 -10.17 -9.26 -11.40
N ASP A 42 -11.11 -9.04 -12.32
CA ASP A 42 -11.53 -10.00 -13.33
C ASP A 42 -10.29 -10.60 -14.03
N GLU A 43 -10.26 -11.93 -14.21
CA GLU A 43 -9.10 -12.65 -14.74
C GLU A 43 -8.62 -12.08 -16.10
N ASP A 44 -9.56 -11.77 -16.99
CA ASP A 44 -9.30 -11.21 -18.32
C ASP A 44 -8.73 -9.77 -18.28
N ARG A 45 -8.77 -9.10 -17.13
CA ARG A 45 -8.33 -7.71 -16.91
C ARG A 45 -6.99 -7.62 -16.18
N ARG A 46 -6.45 -8.73 -15.70
CA ARG A 46 -5.26 -8.68 -14.83
C ARG A 46 -4.03 -8.20 -15.58
N GLU A 47 -3.79 -8.78 -16.75
CA GLU A 47 -2.56 -8.50 -17.49
C GLU A 47 -2.51 -7.06 -18.02
N GLU A 48 -3.65 -6.45 -18.35
CA GLU A 48 -3.69 -5.05 -18.79
C GLU A 48 -3.40 -4.04 -17.68
N ARG A 49 -3.42 -4.46 -16.40
CA ARG A 49 -3.14 -3.61 -15.24
C ARG A 49 -1.77 -3.87 -14.60
N ARG A 50 -1.14 -5.01 -14.90
CA ARG A 50 0.09 -5.46 -14.25
C ARG A 50 1.22 -4.44 -14.33
N ASP A 51 1.62 -4.03 -15.54
CA ASP A 51 2.73 -3.09 -15.72
C ASP A 51 2.49 -1.74 -15.05
N HIS A 52 1.23 -1.31 -14.97
CA HIS A 52 0.85 -0.11 -14.24
C HIS A 52 1.04 -0.30 -12.74
N LEU A 53 0.47 -1.37 -12.17
CA LEU A 53 0.56 -1.67 -10.74
C LEU A 53 2.01 -1.89 -10.29
N ASP A 54 2.83 -2.56 -11.10
CA ASP A 54 4.26 -2.77 -10.78
C ASP A 54 5.00 -1.43 -10.67
N GLY A 55 4.85 -0.55 -11.65
CA GLY A 55 5.48 0.78 -11.62
C GLY A 55 4.90 1.70 -10.55
N PHE A 56 3.61 1.59 -10.27
CA PHE A 56 2.95 2.34 -9.21
C PHE A 56 3.44 1.90 -7.83
N PHE A 57 3.45 0.59 -7.55
CA PHE A 57 3.87 0.09 -6.25
C PHE A 57 5.34 0.32 -5.98
N ASP A 58 6.22 0.18 -6.98
CA ASP A 58 7.64 0.53 -6.84
C ASP A 58 7.82 1.99 -6.39
N ALA A 59 7.10 2.93 -7.01
CA ALA A 59 7.12 4.33 -6.61
C ALA A 59 6.59 4.55 -5.17
N THR A 60 5.54 3.83 -4.76
CA THR A 60 5.03 3.94 -3.37
C THR A 60 5.97 3.33 -2.33
N MET A 61 6.87 2.40 -2.70
CA MET A 61 7.88 1.89 -1.76
C MET A 61 8.87 2.98 -1.35
N ASP A 62 9.17 3.94 -2.23
CA ASP A 62 9.96 5.11 -1.87
C ASP A 62 9.19 6.07 -0.94
N ALA A 63 7.89 6.25 -1.15
CA ALA A 63 7.03 7.02 -0.23
C ALA A 63 6.96 6.39 1.17
N TYR A 64 6.86 5.05 1.25
CA TYR A 64 6.94 4.31 2.50
C TYR A 64 8.24 4.60 3.27
N VAL A 65 9.38 4.51 2.57
CA VAL A 65 10.68 4.78 3.18
C VAL A 65 10.80 6.25 3.61
N ALA A 66 10.28 7.20 2.83
CA ALA A 66 10.24 8.61 3.19
C ALA A 66 9.40 8.86 4.46
N ALA A 67 8.23 8.24 4.58
CA ALA A 67 7.40 8.33 5.78
C ALA A 67 8.13 7.80 7.02
N LEU A 68 8.78 6.64 6.93
CA LEU A 68 9.60 6.12 8.03
C LEU A 68 10.73 7.08 8.43
N GLN A 69 11.37 7.75 7.47
CA GLN A 69 12.44 8.72 7.72
C GLN A 69 11.91 10.03 8.35
N ALA A 70 10.66 10.40 8.03
CA ALA A 70 9.96 11.53 8.64
C ALA A 70 9.48 11.23 10.08
N GLY A 71 9.62 9.98 10.54
CA GLY A 71 9.34 9.57 11.92
C GLY A 71 7.96 8.96 12.14
N PHE A 72 7.21 8.69 11.06
CA PHE A 72 6.00 7.89 11.14
C PHE A 72 6.31 6.47 11.61
N SER A 73 5.37 5.88 12.36
CA SER A 73 5.41 4.48 12.72
C SER A 73 5.31 3.58 11.48
N GLU A 74 5.63 2.29 11.65
CA GLU A 74 5.49 1.31 10.57
C GLU A 74 4.05 1.21 10.04
N ALA A 75 3.07 1.26 10.94
CA ALA A 75 1.66 1.19 10.60
C ALA A 75 1.20 2.44 9.83
N GLU A 76 1.61 3.64 10.27
CA GLU A 76 1.30 4.90 9.59
C GLU A 76 1.95 4.97 8.21
N ALA A 77 3.23 4.59 8.09
CA ALA A 77 3.93 4.58 6.81
C ALA A 77 3.25 3.65 5.80
N ARG A 78 2.73 2.49 6.24
CA ARG A 78 1.92 1.62 5.39
C ARG A 78 0.57 2.23 5.06
N GLU A 79 -0.14 2.78 6.03
CA GLU A 79 -1.44 3.37 5.74
C GLU A 79 -1.33 4.51 4.72
N ILE A 80 -0.27 5.32 4.79
CA ILE A 80 0.05 6.34 3.77
C ILE A 80 0.10 5.72 2.37
N THR A 81 0.84 4.62 2.16
CA THR A 81 0.93 3.99 0.83
C THR A 81 -0.35 3.28 0.40
N HIS A 82 -1.11 2.72 1.34
CA HIS A 82 -2.42 2.16 1.03
C HIS A 82 -3.43 3.26 0.65
N ILE A 83 -3.36 4.45 1.25
CA ILE A 83 -4.16 5.62 0.86
C ILE A 83 -3.77 6.07 -0.57
N GLN A 84 -2.47 6.16 -0.89
CA GLN A 84 -2.01 6.45 -2.25
C GLN A 84 -2.57 5.45 -3.27
N ALA A 85 -2.51 4.15 -2.97
CA ALA A 85 -3.08 3.12 -3.84
C ALA A 85 -4.59 3.32 -4.04
N ASN A 86 -5.33 3.69 -3.00
CA ASN A 86 -6.76 3.96 -3.11
C ASN A 86 -7.07 5.19 -3.98
N PHE A 87 -6.22 6.22 -3.99
CA PHE A 87 -6.37 7.35 -4.93
C PHE A 87 -6.21 6.91 -6.37
N ASP A 88 -5.21 6.09 -6.66
CA ASP A 88 -4.97 5.54 -8.00
C ASP A 88 -6.14 4.65 -8.46
N PHE A 89 -6.56 3.72 -7.61
CA PHE A 89 -7.70 2.86 -7.90
C PHE A 89 -9.00 3.66 -8.10
N PHE A 90 -9.19 4.72 -7.33
CA PHE A 90 -10.31 5.63 -7.50
C PHE A 90 -10.25 6.34 -8.86
N ASN A 91 -9.09 6.89 -9.25
CA ASN A 91 -8.91 7.56 -10.54
C ASN A 91 -9.17 6.62 -11.73
N HIS A 92 -8.78 5.36 -11.60
CA HIS A 92 -9.03 4.32 -12.59
C HIS A 92 -10.43 3.70 -12.49
N GLY A 93 -11.20 3.96 -11.43
CA GLY A 93 -12.50 3.33 -11.19
C GLY A 93 -12.43 1.83 -10.90
N TRP A 94 -11.29 1.34 -10.39
CA TRP A 94 -11.08 -0.05 -9.98
C TRP A 94 -11.62 -0.29 -8.57
N THR A 95 -12.94 -0.14 -8.39
CA THR A 95 -13.59 -0.24 -7.07
C THR A 95 -13.38 -1.58 -6.40
N GLU A 96 -13.16 -2.65 -7.18
CA GLU A 96 -12.81 -3.98 -6.69
C GLU A 96 -11.43 -4.04 -6.00
N MET A 97 -10.54 -3.08 -6.24
CA MET A 97 -9.22 -3.01 -5.60
C MET A 97 -9.19 -2.06 -4.40
N MET A 98 -10.20 -1.19 -4.26
CA MET A 98 -10.25 -0.21 -3.19
C MET A 98 -10.42 -0.88 -1.81
N GLU A 99 -9.62 -0.42 -0.85
CA GLU A 99 -9.65 -0.81 0.56
C GLU A 99 -10.28 0.27 1.46
N ILE A 100 -10.48 1.46 0.90
CA ILE A 100 -11.16 2.61 1.52
C ILE A 100 -12.34 2.95 0.62
N PRO A 101 -13.57 3.09 1.15
CA PRO A 101 -14.70 3.58 0.36
C PRO A 101 -14.43 4.98 -0.21
N GLY A 102 -14.88 5.26 -1.42
CA GLY A 102 -14.61 6.53 -2.10
C GLY A 102 -15.03 7.78 -1.33
N ASP A 103 -16.06 7.69 -0.49
CA ASP A 103 -16.55 8.77 0.37
C ASP A 103 -15.70 9.01 1.64
N GLU A 104 -14.81 8.07 2.00
CA GLU A 104 -13.87 8.20 3.12
C GLU A 104 -12.46 8.70 2.68
N LEU A 105 -12.19 8.79 1.37
CA LEU A 105 -10.85 9.16 0.86
C LEU A 105 -10.37 10.53 1.35
N GLU A 106 -11.25 11.53 1.42
CA GLU A 106 -10.89 12.87 1.88
C GLU A 106 -10.54 12.88 3.37
N GLU A 107 -11.20 12.06 4.19
CA GLU A 107 -10.90 11.95 5.63
C GLU A 107 -9.54 11.29 5.85
N HIS A 108 -9.25 10.23 5.09
CA HIS A 108 -7.94 9.59 5.09
C HIS A 108 -6.83 10.51 4.55
N TYR A 109 -7.08 11.30 3.50
CA TYR A 109 -6.15 12.32 3.01
C TYR A 109 -5.79 13.31 4.13
N ARG A 110 -6.80 13.88 4.80
CA ARG A 110 -6.61 14.90 5.84
C ARG A 110 -5.79 14.41 7.03
N ARG A 111 -5.79 13.11 7.33
CA ARG A 111 -4.99 12.54 8.41
C ARG A 111 -3.48 12.72 8.18
N TYR A 112 -3.05 12.61 6.94
CA TYR A 112 -1.64 12.72 6.53
C TYR A 112 -1.40 13.92 5.62
N GLU A 113 -2.25 14.95 5.71
CA GLU A 113 -2.21 16.14 4.84
C GLU A 113 -0.84 16.81 4.84
N GLU A 114 -0.17 16.91 6.00
CA GLU A 114 1.17 17.51 6.08
C GLU A 114 2.20 16.75 5.24
N PHE A 115 2.21 15.41 5.33
CA PHE A 115 3.10 14.56 4.53
C PHE A 115 2.73 14.62 3.04
N PHE A 116 1.44 14.52 2.73
CA PHE A 116 0.97 14.57 1.34
C PHE A 116 1.26 15.92 0.67
N ASP A 117 1.02 17.03 1.37
CA ASP A 117 1.32 18.38 0.87
C ASP A 117 2.83 18.59 0.67
N GLU A 118 3.67 18.11 1.60
CA GLU A 118 5.14 18.21 1.48
C GLU A 118 5.66 17.49 0.22
N HIS A 119 5.08 16.34 -0.09
CA HIS A 119 5.49 15.49 -1.21
C HIS A 119 4.63 15.70 -2.48
N GLY A 120 3.70 16.65 -2.48
CA GLY A 120 2.82 16.94 -3.63
C GLY A 120 1.87 15.80 -4.01
N ILE A 121 1.55 14.91 -3.07
CA ILE A 121 0.61 13.80 -3.26
C ILE A 121 -0.81 14.33 -3.13
N THR A 122 -1.66 14.03 -4.09
CA THR A 122 -3.09 14.39 -4.05
C THR A 122 -3.94 13.23 -4.56
N ILE A 123 -5.27 13.33 -4.43
CA ILE A 123 -6.17 12.33 -5.02
C ILE A 123 -5.95 12.25 -6.54
N ASP A 124 -5.80 13.39 -7.22
CA ASP A 124 -5.61 13.44 -8.69
C ASP A 124 -4.17 13.09 -9.14
N ASP A 125 -3.18 13.23 -8.25
CA ASP A 125 -1.78 12.85 -8.49
C ASP A 125 -1.23 12.04 -7.30
N PRO A 126 -1.51 10.72 -7.26
CA PRO A 126 -1.23 9.90 -6.08
C PRO A 126 0.26 9.71 -5.78
N LEU A 127 1.14 9.93 -6.76
CA LEU A 127 2.58 9.73 -6.61
C LEU A 127 3.34 11.01 -6.26
N GLY A 128 2.82 12.19 -6.61
CA GLY A 128 3.50 13.46 -6.34
C GLY A 128 4.97 13.44 -6.79
N GLU A 129 5.89 13.78 -5.88
CA GLU A 129 7.33 13.75 -6.14
C GLU A 129 7.93 12.36 -6.37
N PHE A 130 7.25 11.30 -5.91
CA PHE A 130 7.71 9.92 -6.06
C PHE A 130 7.43 9.36 -7.46
N ARG A 131 6.76 10.12 -8.33
CA ARG A 131 6.49 9.72 -9.70
C ARG A 131 7.81 9.48 -10.47
N PRO A 132 7.98 8.29 -11.09
CA PRO A 132 9.15 8.02 -11.92
C PRO A 132 9.27 9.00 -13.09
N VAL A 133 10.51 9.30 -13.51
CA VAL A 133 10.77 10.26 -14.60
C VAL A 133 10.15 9.81 -15.93
N GLU A 134 10.15 8.51 -16.19
CA GLU A 134 9.48 7.89 -17.35
C GLU A 134 7.96 7.76 -17.19
N GLY A 135 7.42 8.05 -16.00
CA GLY A 135 6.05 7.80 -15.63
C GLY A 135 5.78 6.33 -15.28
N VAL A 136 4.50 6.04 -15.05
CA VAL A 136 3.97 4.68 -14.86
C VAL A 136 3.24 4.28 -16.15
N ALA A 137 3.24 3.00 -16.49
CA ALA A 137 2.53 2.49 -17.67
C ALA A 137 1.03 2.86 -17.59
N GLU A 138 0.40 3.18 -18.72
CA GLU A 138 -1.05 3.43 -18.74
C GLU A 138 -1.82 2.11 -18.61
N ALA A 139 -2.93 2.13 -17.87
CA ALA A 139 -3.84 1.00 -17.75
C ALA A 139 -5.31 1.42 -18.00
N PRO A 140 -6.16 0.51 -18.50
CA PRO A 140 -7.57 0.82 -18.78
C PRO A 140 -8.36 1.20 -17.52
N ALA A 141 -9.12 2.28 -17.62
CA ALA A 141 -10.04 2.71 -16.57
C ALA A 141 -11.43 2.04 -16.74
N THR A 142 -12.12 1.85 -15.61
CA THR A 142 -13.52 1.44 -15.50
C THR A 142 -14.31 2.48 -14.71
N SER A 143 -14.12 3.76 -15.03
CA SER A 143 -14.68 4.91 -14.28
C SER A 143 -16.20 4.88 -14.14
N GLU A 144 -16.93 4.18 -15.02
CA GLU A 144 -18.36 3.95 -14.89
C GLU A 144 -18.76 3.24 -13.60
N LYS A 145 -17.88 2.40 -13.02
CA LYS A 145 -18.13 1.71 -11.75
C LYS A 145 -18.32 2.69 -10.58
N LEU A 146 -17.72 3.87 -10.64
CA LEU A 146 -17.86 4.89 -9.59
C LEU A 146 -19.28 5.47 -9.47
N GLN A 147 -20.14 5.30 -10.49
CA GLN A 147 -21.53 5.77 -10.43
C GLN A 147 -22.41 4.90 -9.52
N THR A 148 -22.06 3.64 -9.33
CA THR A 148 -22.75 2.69 -8.44
C THR A 148 -21.70 1.74 -7.88
N PRO A 149 -20.86 2.23 -6.95
CA PRO A 149 -19.66 1.51 -6.56
C PRO A 149 -20.00 0.29 -5.73
N GLU A 150 -19.32 -0.81 -6.03
CA GLU A 150 -19.22 -1.99 -5.18
C GLU A 150 -17.76 -2.09 -4.73
N TYR A 151 -17.52 -1.90 -3.43
CA TYR A 151 -16.19 -1.94 -2.82
C TYR A 151 -15.98 -3.30 -2.15
N GLU A 152 -15.63 -4.32 -2.94
CA GLU A 152 -15.52 -5.70 -2.47
C GLU A 152 -14.49 -5.90 -1.36
N ASN A 153 -13.42 -5.10 -1.37
CA ASN A 153 -12.31 -5.18 -0.42
C ASN A 153 -12.30 -4.05 0.63
N ALA A 154 -13.22 -3.08 0.54
CA ALA A 154 -13.26 -1.98 1.48
C ALA A 154 -14.17 -2.26 2.67
N ILE A 155 -13.73 -1.88 3.85
CA ILE A 155 -14.55 -1.85 5.06
C ILE A 155 -14.53 -0.42 5.60
N ALA A 156 -15.72 0.18 5.66
CA ALA A 156 -15.95 1.53 6.16
C ALA A 156 -15.75 1.66 7.67
N GLY A 157 -15.61 2.90 8.15
CA GLY A 157 -15.66 3.24 9.57
C GLY A 157 -14.34 3.15 10.32
N PHE A 158 -13.21 3.31 9.61
CA PHE A 158 -11.86 3.34 10.18
C PHE A 158 -11.11 4.63 9.79
N ALA A 159 -11.85 5.68 9.45
CA ALA A 159 -11.30 6.98 9.05
C ALA A 159 -10.87 7.84 10.26
N ASP A 160 -11.15 7.40 11.48
CA ASP A 160 -10.82 8.11 12.73
C ASP A 160 -9.42 7.84 13.27
N ASP A 161 -8.81 6.69 12.96
CA ASP A 161 -7.46 6.33 13.41
C ASP A 161 -6.80 5.28 12.49
N VAL A 162 -5.53 4.96 12.73
CA VAL A 162 -4.83 3.84 12.10
C VAL A 162 -5.27 2.57 12.80
N TYR A 163 -5.81 1.58 12.08
CA TYR A 163 -6.24 0.33 12.70
C TYR A 163 -5.44 -0.87 12.20
N VAL A 164 -4.96 -1.66 13.14
CA VAL A 164 -4.16 -2.87 12.90
C VAL A 164 -4.90 -4.11 13.38
N GLU A 165 -5.00 -5.12 12.54
CA GLU A 165 -5.33 -6.50 12.95
C GLU A 165 -4.07 -7.28 13.31
N THR A 166 -4.00 -7.75 14.55
CA THR A 166 -2.88 -8.54 15.07
C THR A 166 -2.97 -10.02 14.66
N ASP A 167 -1.92 -10.81 14.89
CA ASP A 167 -1.93 -12.26 14.64
C ASP A 167 -3.00 -13.03 15.44
N ALA A 168 -3.48 -12.45 16.54
CA ALA A 168 -4.59 -13.02 17.33
C ALA A 168 -5.97 -12.71 16.73
N GLY A 169 -6.05 -11.94 15.64
CA GLY A 169 -7.29 -11.45 15.04
C GLY A 169 -7.94 -10.29 15.82
N GLU A 170 -7.21 -9.69 16.76
CA GLU A 170 -7.68 -8.52 17.50
C GLU A 170 -7.40 -7.25 16.70
N THR A 171 -8.38 -6.35 16.63
CA THR A 171 -8.22 -5.02 16.02
C THR A 171 -7.86 -4.00 17.09
N VAL A 172 -6.73 -3.33 16.93
CA VAL A 172 -6.20 -2.31 17.84
C VAL A 172 -5.85 -1.03 17.06
N VAL A 173 -5.69 0.09 17.76
CA VAL A 173 -5.11 1.31 17.17
C VAL A 173 -3.63 1.06 16.88
N GLY A 174 -3.22 1.33 15.64
CA GLY A 174 -1.86 1.23 15.15
C GLY A 174 -0.98 2.38 15.65
N GLY A 175 0.33 2.27 15.46
CA GLY A 175 1.30 3.30 15.86
C GLY A 175 1.89 3.12 17.27
N ASP A 176 1.11 2.61 18.23
CA ASP A 176 1.56 2.37 19.61
C ASP A 176 2.19 0.97 19.83
N THR A 177 2.28 0.15 18.78
CA THR A 177 2.90 -1.18 18.88
C THR A 177 4.42 -1.06 18.79
N GLU A 178 5.12 -1.47 19.85
CA GLU A 178 6.58 -1.46 19.91
C GLU A 178 7.16 -2.46 18.89
N GLU A 179 8.18 -2.01 18.16
CA GLU A 179 8.92 -2.87 17.23
C GLU A 179 9.56 -4.03 18.01
N PRO A 180 9.42 -5.29 17.55
CA PRO A 180 10.06 -6.41 18.22
C PRO A 180 11.59 -6.28 18.27
N ASP A 181 12.21 -6.62 19.41
CA ASP A 181 13.67 -6.51 19.60
C ASP A 181 14.50 -7.30 18.57
N GLU A 182 14.00 -8.47 18.15
CA GLU A 182 14.67 -9.38 17.22
C GLU A 182 13.80 -9.65 15.99
N VAL A 183 13.97 -8.81 14.97
CA VAL A 183 13.37 -9.00 13.64
C VAL A 183 14.44 -9.48 12.65
N ASP A 184 14.22 -10.63 12.02
CA ASP A 184 15.08 -11.12 10.94
C ASP A 184 14.57 -10.59 9.57
N PRO A 185 15.32 -9.73 8.86
CA PRO A 185 14.91 -9.22 7.55
C PRO A 185 14.74 -10.34 6.50
N ALA A 186 15.35 -11.52 6.68
CA ALA A 186 15.12 -12.66 5.79
C ALA A 186 13.68 -13.20 5.86
N THR A 187 12.95 -12.87 6.93
CA THR A 187 11.52 -13.25 7.10
C THR A 187 10.58 -12.29 6.34
N ALA A 188 11.10 -11.27 5.65
CA ALA A 188 10.24 -10.38 4.87
C ALA A 188 9.54 -11.18 3.75
N PRO A 189 8.29 -10.82 3.38
CA PRO A 189 7.55 -11.54 2.37
C PRO A 189 8.35 -11.75 1.08
N GLY A 190 8.40 -13.00 0.61
CA GLY A 190 9.14 -13.39 -0.58
C GLY A 190 10.65 -13.55 -0.39
N LEU A 191 11.30 -13.05 0.68
CA LEU A 191 12.74 -13.23 0.92
C LEU A 191 13.11 -14.61 1.47
N ASP A 192 12.16 -15.34 2.02
CA ASP A 192 12.36 -16.72 2.48
C ASP A 192 12.44 -17.69 1.29
N GLU A 193 13.54 -18.45 1.18
CA GLU A 193 13.79 -19.38 0.08
C GLU A 193 12.75 -20.51 -0.01
N ASP A 194 12.07 -20.81 1.10
CA ASP A 194 11.04 -21.85 1.18
C ASP A 194 9.66 -21.41 0.64
N GLU A 195 9.44 -20.10 0.43
CA GLU A 195 8.15 -19.55 -0.03
C GLU A 195 8.07 -19.39 -1.56
N ALA A 196 9.19 -19.52 -2.29
CA ALA A 196 9.22 -19.49 -3.76
C ALA A 196 8.54 -20.71 -4.44
N SER A 197 7.81 -21.54 -3.68
CA SER A 197 7.20 -22.79 -4.13
C SER A 197 5.77 -23.04 -3.60
N ALA A 198 5.11 -22.05 -2.99
CA ALA A 198 3.75 -22.16 -2.46
C ALA A 198 2.72 -21.37 -3.29
#